data_AF-W0FRC5-F1
#
_entry.id   AF-W0FRC5-F1
#
_cell.length_a   1.000
_cell.length_b   1.000
_cell.length_c   1.000
_cell.angle_alpha   90.00
_cell.angle_beta   90.00
_cell.angle_gamma   90.00
#
_symmetry.space_group_name_H-M   'P 1'
#
loop_
_entity.id
_entity.type
_entity.pdbx_description
1 polymer ?
#
loop_
_entity_poly.entity_id
_entity_poly.type
_entity_poly.pdbx_seq_one_letter_code
_entity_poly.pdbx_strand_id
1 'polypeptide(L)'
;MNREKPGKGQNKMKKLVIALLVLVMLTACIGPAMAVQYYSSKFTAGTDGWYARGAQAVYRTTEGTLRTEGRTSDWHSPGRDFVLVDGCLYKLSVEVYQNEVDSAAFMISIARSKDGTETYKNLASGNVKKGEWTKLEGTYTAGDYDRSVLYVETTGAPQLSFEIKNFIVDAPNGIPKPKPAEPPMEIPAVAIEDMPSIREAYEGKFDFGVAVPQRAFMDAKLKALMQKQFSILTPENELKPDFVLDVQASKSLVRNTGDETSVAVHFDSAKGVLSFAKANGMKVHGHVLVWHSQTPEEFFHEGYDRSKPQVSREVMLGRLENYIREVLTKTEEMYPGVIVSWDVVNEAIDDGTNWLRKTSPWTRTIGEDHVLRAFEFARKYAPEGVLLYYNDYNTPVPAKLAGITKLLKQLMEEGNIDGYGFQMHYSNNDPSIEQISNAVSQIADLGLKLRVSELDIGASMSESGLMQQKARFKEIMQLMLQYADQTEAVQVWGLTDDMSWRTGQYALLFDSNRNPKPAFYGVLEAAQP
;
A
#
# COMPACT_ATOMS: atom_id res chain seq x y z
N MET A 1 -20.65 -91.04 9.36
CA MET A 1 -22.12 -90.97 9.25
C MET A 1 -22.51 -89.55 9.60
N ASN A 2 -23.37 -88.95 8.77
CA ASN A 2 -23.92 -87.60 8.79
C ASN A 2 -23.05 -86.39 8.37
N ARG A 3 -23.51 -85.83 7.25
CA ARG A 3 -23.21 -84.53 6.64
C ARG A 3 -23.87 -83.41 7.47
N GLU A 4 -23.27 -82.23 7.49
CA GLU A 4 -23.93 -80.95 7.16
C GLU A 4 -22.92 -79.79 7.12
N LYS A 5 -22.89 -79.06 5.99
CA LYS A 5 -22.52 -77.63 5.85
C LYS A 5 -23.88 -76.90 5.68
N PRO A 6 -24.07 -75.57 5.92
CA PRO A 6 -23.11 -74.47 5.69
C PRO A 6 -23.24 -73.25 6.65
N GLY A 7 -22.41 -72.20 6.46
CA GLY A 7 -22.63 -70.91 7.13
C GLY A 7 -21.58 -69.85 6.84
N LYS A 8 -21.67 -69.21 5.65
CA LYS A 8 -20.99 -67.93 5.36
C LYS A 8 -21.64 -66.83 6.19
N GLY A 9 -20.82 -65.95 6.76
CA GLY A 9 -21.23 -64.58 7.09
C GLY A 9 -21.23 -64.23 8.57
N GLN A 10 -20.06 -63.93 9.14
CA GLN A 10 -19.95 -63.07 10.33
C GLN A 10 -18.48 -62.67 10.53
N ASN A 11 -17.98 -61.73 9.72
CA ASN A 11 -16.78 -60.96 10.10
C ASN A 11 -16.71 -59.57 9.43
N LYS A 12 -17.87 -58.95 9.22
CA LYS A 12 -18.01 -57.53 8.83
C LYS A 12 -18.70 -56.69 9.93
N MET A 13 -18.54 -57.09 11.20
CA MET A 13 -19.20 -56.42 12.33
C MET A 13 -18.28 -56.26 13.55
N LYS A 14 -16.98 -55.99 13.30
CA LYS A 14 -16.01 -55.56 14.34
C LYS A 14 -15.19 -54.32 13.93
N LYS A 15 -15.63 -53.58 12.91
CA LYS A 15 -15.05 -52.28 12.48
C LYS A 15 -16.04 -51.11 12.51
N LEU A 16 -17.15 -51.23 13.24
CA LEU A 16 -18.15 -50.17 13.36
C LEU A 16 -18.53 -49.78 14.80
N VAL A 17 -17.76 -50.21 15.81
CA VAL A 17 -18.04 -49.91 17.24
C VAL A 17 -16.92 -49.08 17.90
N ILE A 18 -15.83 -48.77 17.19
CA ILE A 18 -14.80 -47.82 17.65
C ILE A 18 -14.99 -46.42 17.01
N ALA A 19 -16.01 -46.24 16.17
CA ALA A 19 -16.35 -44.95 15.55
C ALA A 19 -17.51 -44.20 16.26
N LEU A 20 -18.07 -44.74 17.35
CA LEU A 20 -19.19 -44.11 18.07
C LEU A 20 -18.90 -43.74 19.54
N LEU A 21 -17.66 -43.93 20.01
CA LEU A 21 -17.26 -43.66 21.40
C LEU A 21 -16.16 -42.60 21.55
N VAL A 22 -15.72 -41.98 20.45
CA VAL A 22 -14.83 -40.80 20.45
C VAL A 22 -15.58 -39.51 20.08
N LEU A 23 -16.89 -39.59 19.79
CA LEU A 23 -17.72 -38.43 19.43
C LEU A 23 -18.55 -37.86 20.61
N VAL A 24 -18.31 -38.28 21.86
CA VAL A 24 -19.12 -37.85 23.04
C VAL A 24 -18.27 -37.39 24.24
N MET A 25 -16.96 -37.21 24.11
CA MET A 25 -16.13 -36.61 25.19
C MET A 25 -15.27 -35.44 24.72
N LEU A 26 -15.88 -34.52 23.97
CA LEU A 26 -15.39 -33.15 23.80
C LEU A 26 -16.56 -32.15 23.74
N THR A 27 -17.65 -32.43 24.45
CA THR A 27 -18.50 -31.34 24.96
C THR A 27 -17.81 -30.82 26.20
N ALA A 28 -16.75 -30.01 26.00
CA ALA A 28 -16.38 -29.05 27.02
C ALA A 28 -17.66 -28.30 27.38
N CYS A 29 -18.00 -28.27 28.67
CA CYS A 29 -19.05 -27.40 29.18
C CYS A 29 -18.63 -25.94 28.92
N ILE A 30 -18.83 -25.45 27.70
CA ILE A 30 -18.88 -24.03 27.41
C ILE A 30 -20.25 -23.62 27.95
N GLY A 31 -20.28 -23.21 29.22
CA GLY A 31 -21.43 -22.48 29.73
C GLY A 31 -21.70 -21.30 28.78
N PRO A 32 -22.97 -20.91 28.56
CA PRO A 32 -23.28 -19.80 27.66
C PRO A 32 -22.43 -18.61 28.07
N ALA A 33 -21.65 -18.09 27.14
CA ALA A 33 -20.82 -16.92 27.38
C ALA A 33 -21.76 -15.79 27.83
N MET A 34 -21.66 -15.43 29.12
CA MET A 34 -22.61 -14.51 29.72
C MET A 34 -22.41 -13.12 29.13
N ALA A 35 -23.50 -12.40 28.88
CA ALA A 35 -23.44 -11.02 28.45
C ALA A 35 -22.59 -10.19 29.42
N VAL A 36 -21.65 -9.43 28.89
CA VAL A 36 -20.77 -8.54 29.66
C VAL A 36 -21.02 -7.11 29.22
N GLN A 37 -21.23 -6.19 30.18
CA GLN A 37 -21.12 -4.77 29.89
C GLN A 37 -19.65 -4.42 29.72
N TYR A 38 -19.23 -4.23 28.47
CA TYR A 38 -17.85 -3.97 28.10
C TYR A 38 -17.44 -2.54 28.46
N TYR A 39 -18.36 -1.59 28.29
CA TYR A 39 -18.15 -0.19 28.66
C TYR A 39 -19.49 0.52 28.92
N SER A 40 -19.51 1.44 29.88
CA SER A 40 -20.58 2.44 29.94
C SER A 40 -20.05 3.80 30.39
N SER A 41 -20.62 4.86 29.80
CA SER A 41 -20.37 6.25 30.15
C SER A 41 -21.67 6.94 30.47
N LYS A 42 -21.74 7.52 31.66
CA LYS A 42 -22.80 8.47 32.01
C LYS A 42 -22.29 9.91 32.08
N PHE A 43 -20.98 10.14 31.87
CA PHE A 43 -20.34 11.46 31.95
C PHE A 43 -20.59 12.19 33.27
N THR A 44 -20.77 11.44 34.37
CA THR A 44 -21.13 12.00 35.67
C THR A 44 -19.93 12.58 36.42
N ALA A 45 -18.70 12.10 36.15
CA ALA A 45 -17.48 12.52 36.84
C ALA A 45 -16.42 13.17 35.93
N GLY A 46 -16.53 13.01 34.61
CA GLY A 46 -15.60 13.56 33.63
C GLY A 46 -16.05 13.28 32.19
N THR A 47 -15.13 13.40 31.23
CA THR A 47 -15.40 12.99 29.83
C THR A 47 -15.25 11.50 29.59
N ASP A 48 -14.86 10.71 30.61
CA ASP A 48 -14.66 9.26 30.54
C ASP A 48 -13.70 8.81 29.40
N GLY A 49 -12.71 9.64 29.10
CA GLY A 49 -11.70 9.39 28.06
C GLY A 49 -12.16 9.78 26.64
N TRP A 50 -13.34 10.38 26.51
CA TRP A 50 -13.76 10.99 25.25
C TRP A 50 -13.02 12.30 25.02
N TYR A 51 -12.60 12.51 23.77
CA TYR A 51 -11.84 13.66 23.32
C TYR A 51 -12.44 14.27 22.06
N ALA A 52 -12.03 15.51 21.76
CA ALA A 52 -12.41 16.20 20.54
C ALA A 52 -11.68 15.60 19.33
N ARG A 53 -12.44 14.99 18.42
CA ARG A 53 -11.95 14.50 17.13
C ARG A 53 -12.30 15.54 16.07
N GLY A 54 -11.38 16.47 15.82
CA GLY A 54 -11.55 17.57 14.84
C GLY A 54 -12.43 18.75 15.31
N ALA A 55 -13.31 18.54 16.29
CA ALA A 55 -14.09 19.62 16.90
C ALA A 55 -13.18 20.56 17.73
N GLN A 56 -13.59 21.82 17.87
CA GLN A 56 -12.87 22.78 18.72
C GLN A 56 -12.93 22.40 20.20
N ALA A 57 -14.08 21.89 20.67
CA ALA A 57 -14.26 21.55 22.07
C ALA A 57 -15.17 20.32 22.26
N VAL A 58 -14.75 19.45 23.18
CA VAL A 58 -15.55 18.36 23.76
C VAL A 58 -15.35 18.39 25.27
N TYR A 59 -16.41 18.64 26.02
CA TYR A 59 -16.32 18.81 27.48
C TYR A 59 -17.58 18.34 28.20
N ARG A 60 -17.42 18.03 29.48
CA ARG A 60 -18.52 17.61 30.36
C ARG A 60 -19.34 18.83 30.81
N THR A 61 -20.66 18.72 30.77
CA THR A 61 -21.60 19.73 31.29
C THR A 61 -21.90 19.53 32.78
N THR A 62 -22.58 20.48 33.41
CA THR A 62 -23.04 20.34 34.81
C THR A 62 -24.11 19.26 34.98
N GLU A 63 -24.87 19.00 33.92
CA GLU A 63 -25.97 18.05 33.85
C GLU A 63 -25.51 16.60 33.64
N GLY A 64 -24.20 16.37 33.53
CA GLY A 64 -23.64 15.03 33.29
C GLY A 64 -23.84 14.56 31.85
N THR A 65 -23.70 15.46 30.88
CA THR A 65 -23.66 15.15 29.45
C THR A 65 -22.28 15.51 28.89
N LEU A 66 -21.98 15.03 27.69
CA LEU A 66 -20.78 15.42 26.95
C LEU A 66 -21.19 16.30 25.78
N ARG A 67 -20.75 17.57 25.80
CA ARG A 67 -21.09 18.59 24.81
C ARG A 67 -19.97 18.76 23.79
N THR A 68 -20.35 18.89 22.52
CA THR A 68 -19.44 19.11 21.38
C THR A 68 -19.79 20.41 20.67
N GLU A 69 -18.80 21.29 20.50
CA GLU A 69 -18.97 22.63 19.90
C GLU A 69 -17.81 22.99 18.96
N GLY A 70 -18.00 24.06 18.18
CA GLY A 70 -17.00 24.58 17.23
C GLY A 70 -16.63 23.54 16.17
N ARG A 71 -17.65 22.84 15.66
CA ARG A 71 -17.52 21.84 14.60
C ARG A 71 -17.47 22.56 13.26
N THR A 72 -16.69 22.07 12.31
CA THR A 72 -16.61 22.65 10.95
C THR A 72 -16.77 21.60 9.83
N SER A 73 -17.02 20.35 10.20
CA SER A 73 -17.27 19.22 9.30
C SER A 73 -18.12 18.18 10.02
N ASP A 74 -18.87 17.38 9.27
CA ASP A 74 -19.80 16.39 9.83
C ASP A 74 -19.14 15.40 10.80
N TRP A 75 -17.90 15.00 10.52
CA TRP A 75 -17.14 14.06 11.34
C TRP A 75 -16.51 14.68 12.59
N HIS A 76 -16.50 16.02 12.72
CA HIS A 76 -15.95 16.69 13.91
C HIS A 76 -16.82 16.30 15.12
N SER A 77 -16.29 15.52 16.04
CA SER A 77 -17.12 14.74 16.96
C SER A 77 -16.43 14.49 18.31
N PRO A 78 -17.18 14.05 19.33
CA PRO A 78 -16.58 13.34 20.45
C PRO A 78 -16.21 11.92 20.00
N GLY A 79 -14.99 11.50 20.29
CA GLY A 79 -14.52 10.14 20.02
C GLY A 79 -13.74 9.54 21.19
N ARG A 80 -13.64 8.20 21.23
CA ARG A 80 -12.87 7.46 22.24
C ARG A 80 -12.28 6.18 21.65
N ASP A 81 -11.03 5.88 22.01
CA ASP A 81 -10.35 4.63 21.64
C ASP A 81 -10.88 3.41 22.42
N PHE A 82 -11.12 2.30 21.72
CA PHE A 82 -11.56 1.02 22.29
C PHE A 82 -10.65 -0.12 21.86
N VAL A 83 -10.36 -1.04 22.79
CA VAL A 83 -9.57 -2.27 22.53
C VAL A 83 -10.54 -3.42 22.26
N LEU A 84 -11.13 -3.42 21.07
CA LEU A 84 -12.14 -4.41 20.69
C LEU A 84 -11.47 -5.73 20.29
N VAL A 85 -11.92 -6.84 20.90
CA VAL A 85 -11.41 -8.18 20.59
C VAL A 85 -11.95 -8.67 19.24
N ASP A 86 -11.04 -9.11 18.35
CA ASP A 86 -11.36 -9.73 17.06
C ASP A 86 -12.42 -10.85 17.19
N GLY A 87 -13.41 -10.83 16.28
CA GLY A 87 -14.53 -11.75 16.26
C GLY A 87 -15.60 -11.51 17.33
N CYS A 88 -15.40 -10.59 18.28
CA CYS A 88 -16.39 -10.28 19.31
C CYS A 88 -17.53 -9.43 18.73
N LEU A 89 -18.78 -9.85 18.97
CA LEU A 89 -19.98 -9.05 18.70
C LEU A 89 -20.19 -8.06 19.84
N TYR A 90 -20.32 -6.78 19.51
CA TYR A 90 -20.68 -5.70 20.41
C TYR A 90 -22.05 -5.13 20.05
N LYS A 91 -22.85 -4.80 21.06
CA LYS A 91 -24.05 -3.99 20.95
C LYS A 91 -23.74 -2.61 21.52
N LEU A 92 -24.08 -1.57 20.77
CA LEU A 92 -23.72 -0.19 21.06
C LEU A 92 -24.99 0.64 21.21
N SER A 93 -25.00 1.60 22.13
CA SER A 93 -26.03 2.63 22.15
C SER A 93 -25.57 3.95 22.75
N VAL A 94 -26.18 5.05 22.33
CA VAL A 94 -25.97 6.39 22.88
C VAL A 94 -27.27 7.19 22.80
N GLU A 95 -27.50 8.09 23.75
CA GLU A 95 -28.54 9.11 23.63
C GLU A 95 -27.93 10.42 23.17
N VAL A 96 -28.52 11.04 22.15
CA VAL A 96 -28.04 12.27 21.49
C VAL A 96 -29.11 13.35 21.59
N TYR A 97 -28.67 14.60 21.78
CA TYR A 97 -29.52 15.78 21.87
C TYR A 97 -28.95 16.95 21.07
N GLN A 98 -29.84 17.68 20.39
CA GLN A 98 -29.54 18.96 19.74
C GLN A 98 -30.74 19.90 19.90
N ASN A 99 -30.50 21.23 19.87
CA ASN A 99 -31.55 22.23 20.06
C ASN A 99 -31.47 23.41 19.08
N GLU A 100 -30.78 23.26 17.95
CA GLU A 100 -30.55 24.36 17.01
C GLU A 100 -31.48 24.25 15.79
N VAL A 101 -31.64 23.05 15.22
CA VAL A 101 -32.40 22.79 13.99
C VAL A 101 -33.59 21.86 14.26
N ASP A 102 -34.62 21.89 13.41
CA ASP A 102 -35.85 21.11 13.62
C ASP A 102 -35.58 19.59 13.72
N SER A 103 -34.68 19.08 12.89
CA SER A 103 -34.19 17.71 12.92
C SER A 103 -32.81 17.64 12.27
N ALA A 104 -31.93 16.79 12.80
CA ALA A 104 -30.63 16.49 12.20
C ALA A 104 -30.34 14.99 12.21
N ALA A 105 -29.66 14.50 11.17
CA ALA A 105 -29.23 13.11 11.09
C ALA A 105 -27.94 12.91 11.87
N PHE A 106 -27.89 11.85 12.68
CA PHE A 106 -26.75 11.45 13.47
C PHE A 106 -26.39 9.98 13.24
N MET A 107 -25.13 9.64 13.49
CA MET A 107 -24.60 8.28 13.37
C MET A 107 -23.68 7.92 14.54
N ILE A 108 -23.68 6.63 14.90
CA ILE A 108 -22.56 6.01 15.63
C ILE A 108 -21.62 5.43 14.57
N SER A 109 -20.35 5.81 14.61
CA SER A 109 -19.35 5.40 13.64
C SER A 109 -18.10 4.85 14.31
N ILE A 110 -17.32 4.07 13.57
CA ILE A 110 -16.02 3.57 14.00
C ILE A 110 -14.94 3.86 12.97
N ALA A 111 -13.82 4.41 13.43
CA ALA A 111 -12.57 4.52 12.67
C ALA A 111 -11.64 3.40 13.13
N ARG A 112 -11.02 2.67 12.19
CA ARG A 112 -10.20 1.50 12.50
C ARG A 112 -8.92 1.55 11.70
N SER A 113 -7.79 1.36 12.36
CA SER A 113 -6.48 1.42 11.72
C SER A 113 -5.84 0.03 11.74
N LYS A 114 -5.29 -0.41 10.62
CA LYS A 114 -4.43 -1.59 10.50
C LYS A 114 -3.24 -1.24 9.64
N ASP A 115 -2.03 -1.48 10.13
CA ASP A 115 -0.77 -1.25 9.39
C ASP A 115 -0.67 0.19 8.83
N GLY A 116 -1.13 1.18 9.60
CA GLY A 116 -1.12 2.60 9.23
C GLY A 116 -2.28 3.06 8.34
N THR A 117 -3.11 2.17 7.83
CA THR A 117 -4.29 2.53 7.01
C THR A 117 -5.54 2.65 7.86
N GLU A 118 -6.23 3.79 7.81
CA GLU A 118 -7.50 4.03 8.53
C GLU A 118 -8.73 3.80 7.63
N THR A 119 -9.71 3.02 8.11
CA THR A 119 -10.99 2.76 7.45
C THR A 119 -12.16 3.10 8.36
N TYR A 120 -13.32 3.43 7.77
CA TYR A 120 -14.50 3.90 8.50
C TYR A 120 -15.71 3.01 8.28
N LYS A 121 -16.58 2.91 9.28
CA LYS A 121 -17.87 2.20 9.16
C LYS A 121 -18.94 2.86 10.02
N ASN A 122 -20.12 3.05 9.43
CA ASN A 122 -21.31 3.51 10.13
C ASN A 122 -22.00 2.31 10.78
N LEU A 123 -22.33 2.41 12.06
CA LEU A 123 -22.83 1.31 12.88
C LEU A 123 -24.31 1.45 13.24
N ALA A 124 -24.79 2.68 13.37
CA ALA A 124 -26.18 3.03 13.61
C ALA A 124 -26.45 4.46 13.11
N SER A 125 -27.70 4.77 12.76
CA SER A 125 -28.12 6.11 12.35
C SER A 125 -29.51 6.44 12.86
N GLY A 126 -29.81 7.72 13.07
CA GLY A 126 -31.14 8.19 13.42
C GLY A 126 -31.29 9.71 13.29
N ASN A 127 -32.54 10.18 13.25
CA ASN A 127 -32.86 11.60 13.21
C ASN A 127 -33.17 12.12 14.62
N VAL A 128 -32.47 13.16 15.05
CA VAL A 128 -32.59 13.78 16.37
C VAL A 128 -33.35 15.10 16.21
N LYS A 129 -34.56 15.16 16.79
CA LYS A 129 -35.40 16.36 16.75
C LYS A 129 -34.92 17.43 17.71
N LYS A 130 -35.30 18.67 17.41
CA LYS A 130 -35.02 19.82 18.26
C LYS A 130 -35.56 19.60 19.68
N GLY A 131 -34.68 19.70 20.67
CA GLY A 131 -35.07 19.66 22.07
C GLY A 131 -35.42 18.26 22.60
N GLU A 132 -35.16 17.18 21.85
CA GLU A 132 -35.47 15.81 22.25
C GLU A 132 -34.21 14.95 22.37
N TRP A 133 -34.10 14.19 23.46
CA TRP A 133 -33.09 13.12 23.57
C TRP A 133 -33.53 11.92 22.72
N THR A 134 -32.67 11.51 21.80
CA THR A 134 -32.94 10.38 20.89
C THR A 134 -31.89 9.31 21.08
N LYS A 135 -32.33 8.06 21.28
CA LYS A 135 -31.43 6.91 21.41
C LYS A 135 -31.05 6.38 20.02
N LEU A 136 -29.75 6.23 19.78
CA LEU A 136 -29.19 5.49 18.66
C LEU A 136 -28.66 4.15 19.18
N GLU A 137 -28.87 3.07 18.44
CA GLU A 137 -28.33 1.76 18.78
C GLU A 137 -27.99 0.92 17.56
N GLY A 138 -26.96 0.09 17.68
CA GLY A 138 -26.45 -0.75 16.59
C GLY A 138 -25.63 -1.91 17.11
N THR A 139 -25.10 -2.70 16.19
CA THR A 139 -24.21 -3.83 16.50
C THR A 139 -22.97 -3.80 15.63
N TYR A 140 -21.88 -4.35 16.14
CA TYR A 140 -20.60 -4.40 15.45
C TYR A 140 -19.83 -5.66 15.84
N THR A 141 -19.46 -6.48 14.87
CA THR A 141 -18.48 -7.55 15.08
C THR A 141 -17.10 -6.99 14.79
N ALA A 142 -16.23 -7.00 15.79
CA ALA A 142 -14.88 -6.47 15.64
C ALA A 142 -14.01 -7.39 14.77
N GLY A 143 -13.10 -6.77 14.01
CA GLY A 143 -12.04 -7.46 13.28
C GLY A 143 -10.69 -7.20 13.94
N ASP A 144 -9.62 -7.77 13.38
CA ASP A 144 -8.24 -7.52 13.79
C ASP A 144 -7.75 -6.15 13.30
N TYR A 145 -7.75 -5.16 14.19
CA TYR A 145 -7.27 -3.80 13.95
C TYR A 145 -6.34 -3.37 15.08
N ASP A 146 -5.31 -2.59 14.76
CA ASP A 146 -4.34 -2.06 15.73
C ASP A 146 -4.98 -0.96 16.59
N ARG A 147 -5.93 -0.23 16.01
CA ARG A 147 -6.66 0.86 16.67
C ARG A 147 -8.12 0.85 16.26
N SER A 148 -9.02 1.16 17.20
CA SER A 148 -10.45 1.36 16.95
C SER A 148 -10.97 2.55 17.75
N VAL A 149 -11.57 3.53 17.10
CA VAL A 149 -12.17 4.72 17.71
C VAL A 149 -13.67 4.72 17.43
N LEU A 150 -14.49 4.64 18.47
CA LEU A 150 -15.94 4.87 18.34
C LEU A 150 -16.23 6.35 18.53
N TYR A 151 -17.11 6.90 17.70
CA TYR A 151 -17.47 8.31 17.72
C TYR A 151 -18.92 8.54 17.26
N VAL A 152 -19.47 9.72 17.57
CA VAL A 152 -20.84 10.12 17.18
C VAL A 152 -20.76 11.34 16.27
N GLU A 153 -21.30 11.25 15.07
CA GLU A 153 -21.20 12.30 14.05
C GLU A 153 -22.55 12.68 13.45
N THR A 154 -22.59 13.79 12.71
CA THR A 154 -23.79 14.21 11.95
C THR A 154 -23.67 13.82 10.48
N THR A 155 -24.75 13.96 9.73
CA THR A 155 -24.72 13.97 8.27
C THR A 155 -25.45 15.21 7.76
N GLY A 156 -24.77 16.05 6.98
CA GLY A 156 -25.34 17.28 6.42
C GLY A 156 -25.54 18.41 7.44
N ALA A 157 -24.89 18.35 8.61
CA ALA A 157 -24.99 19.37 9.66
C ALA A 157 -23.60 19.67 10.29
N PRO A 158 -22.62 20.13 9.50
CA PRO A 158 -21.20 20.19 9.90
C PRO A 158 -20.86 21.19 11.01
N GLN A 159 -21.78 22.09 11.35
CA GLN A 159 -21.59 23.17 12.34
C GLN A 159 -22.48 22.99 13.59
N LEU A 160 -23.38 22.00 13.58
CA LEU A 160 -24.39 21.82 14.62
C LEU A 160 -23.76 21.39 15.94
N SER A 161 -23.93 22.14 17.02
CA SER A 161 -23.51 21.67 18.35
C SER A 161 -24.50 20.66 18.91
N PHE A 162 -24.00 19.69 19.67
CA PHE A 162 -24.83 18.63 20.23
C PHE A 162 -24.26 18.05 21.51
N GLU A 163 -25.08 17.29 22.21
CA GLU A 163 -24.74 16.61 23.46
C GLU A 163 -25.02 15.12 23.37
N ILE A 164 -24.21 14.33 24.07
CA ILE A 164 -24.43 12.89 24.24
C ILE A 164 -24.46 12.48 25.72
N LYS A 165 -25.17 11.39 26.01
CA LYS A 165 -25.13 10.71 27.31
C LYS A 165 -25.38 9.21 27.16
N ASN A 166 -25.10 8.45 28.22
CA ASN A 166 -25.40 7.02 28.30
C ASN A 166 -24.81 6.22 27.12
N PHE A 167 -23.53 6.45 26.80
CA PHE A 167 -22.83 5.65 25.79
C PHE A 167 -22.50 4.27 26.36
N ILE A 168 -23.07 3.22 25.79
CA ILE A 168 -22.97 1.84 26.29
C ILE A 168 -22.40 0.96 25.18
N VAL A 169 -21.48 0.07 25.56
CA VAL A 169 -20.98 -1.03 24.75
C VAL A 169 -21.14 -2.31 25.54
N ASP A 170 -21.95 -3.23 25.03
CA ASP A 170 -22.17 -4.55 25.62
C ASP A 170 -21.61 -5.62 24.69
N ALA A 171 -21.04 -6.69 25.24
CA ALA A 171 -20.70 -7.91 24.53
C ALA A 171 -21.75 -8.97 24.89
N PRO A 172 -22.87 -9.07 24.13
CA PRO A 172 -24.01 -9.92 24.50
C PRO A 172 -23.67 -11.42 24.57
N ASN A 173 -22.62 -11.83 23.84
CA ASN A 173 -22.12 -13.20 23.82
C ASN A 173 -20.83 -13.36 24.65
N GLY A 174 -20.57 -12.45 25.60
CA GLY A 174 -19.30 -12.36 26.30
C GLY A 174 -18.13 -11.94 25.40
N ILE A 175 -16.98 -11.69 26.02
CA ILE A 175 -15.74 -11.35 25.30
C ILE A 175 -14.97 -12.66 25.08
N PRO A 176 -14.71 -13.09 23.84
CA PRO A 176 -13.91 -14.28 23.59
C PRO A 176 -12.50 -14.07 24.14
N LYS A 177 -11.83 -15.16 24.54
CA LYS A 177 -10.41 -15.09 24.89
C LYS A 177 -9.64 -14.57 23.66
N PRO A 178 -8.74 -13.58 23.82
CA PRO A 178 -7.88 -13.16 22.72
C PRO A 178 -7.18 -14.39 22.14
N LYS A 179 -7.15 -14.51 20.80
CA LYS A 179 -6.32 -15.54 20.16
C LYS A 179 -4.87 -15.33 20.63
N PRO A 180 -4.16 -16.38 21.08
CA PRO A 180 -2.72 -16.27 21.26
C PRO A 180 -2.09 -15.83 19.94
N ALA A 181 -1.22 -14.83 19.98
CA ALA A 181 -0.41 -14.50 18.81
C ALA A 181 0.40 -15.75 18.44
N GLU A 182 0.34 -16.16 17.17
CA GLU A 182 1.21 -17.22 16.67
C GLU A 182 2.66 -16.80 16.89
N PRO A 183 3.54 -17.70 17.40
CA PRO A 183 4.95 -17.38 17.51
C PRO A 183 5.51 -17.07 16.11
N PRO A 184 6.58 -16.24 16.03
CA PRO A 184 7.27 -16.03 14.77
C PRO A 184 7.72 -17.37 14.17
N MET A 185 7.46 -17.56 12.88
CA MET A 185 7.95 -18.69 12.10
C MET A 185 9.47 -18.61 12.02
N GLU A 186 10.15 -19.70 12.33
CA GLU A 186 11.59 -19.81 12.11
C GLU A 186 11.85 -20.01 10.61
N ILE A 187 12.72 -19.17 10.04
CA ILE A 187 13.15 -19.29 8.64
C ILE A 187 14.43 -20.14 8.60
N PRO A 188 14.43 -21.29 7.92
CA PRO A 188 15.61 -22.14 7.84
C PRO A 188 16.78 -21.44 7.15
N ALA A 189 17.98 -21.61 7.67
CA ALA A 189 19.18 -21.10 7.03
C ALA A 189 19.50 -21.87 5.74
N VAL A 190 19.74 -21.15 4.65
CA VAL A 190 20.14 -21.72 3.35
C VAL A 190 21.32 -20.91 2.81
N ALA A 191 22.39 -21.57 2.40
CA ALA A 191 23.53 -20.90 1.78
C ALA A 191 23.14 -20.36 0.40
N ILE A 192 23.64 -19.18 0.02
CA ILE A 192 23.23 -18.47 -1.22
C ILE A 192 23.51 -19.32 -2.46
N GLU A 193 24.63 -20.03 -2.46
CA GLU A 193 25.04 -20.96 -3.51
C GLU A 193 24.06 -22.12 -3.71
N ASP A 194 23.40 -22.57 -2.65
CA ASP A 194 22.47 -23.71 -2.64
C ASP A 194 21.03 -23.29 -2.97
N MET A 195 20.74 -21.99 -3.00
CA MET A 195 19.42 -21.49 -3.37
C MET A 195 19.14 -21.75 -4.85
N PRO A 196 17.92 -22.19 -5.23
CA PRO A 196 17.47 -22.09 -6.62
C PRO A 196 17.50 -20.61 -7.08
N SER A 197 17.66 -20.38 -8.38
CA SER A 197 17.76 -19.03 -8.93
C SER A 197 16.42 -18.58 -9.52
N ILE A 198 15.88 -17.46 -9.04
CA ILE A 198 14.65 -16.89 -9.58
C ILE A 198 14.86 -16.41 -11.02
N ARG A 199 15.93 -15.66 -11.31
CA ARG A 199 16.23 -15.20 -12.67
C ARG A 199 16.34 -16.34 -13.69
N GLU A 200 16.87 -17.50 -13.29
CA GLU A 200 16.92 -18.68 -14.18
C GLU A 200 15.53 -19.29 -14.37
N ALA A 201 14.70 -19.35 -13.32
CA ALA A 201 13.34 -19.87 -13.41
C ALA A 201 12.41 -19.06 -14.33
N TYR A 202 12.69 -17.76 -14.50
CA TYR A 202 11.94 -16.84 -15.35
C TYR A 202 12.65 -16.48 -16.67
N GLU A 203 13.80 -17.11 -16.95
CA GLU A 203 14.53 -16.90 -18.20
C GLU A 203 13.64 -17.20 -19.43
N GLY A 204 13.72 -16.34 -20.44
CA GLY A 204 12.90 -16.44 -21.65
C GLY A 204 11.44 -16.02 -21.48
N LYS A 205 11.02 -15.57 -20.28
CA LYS A 205 9.68 -15.03 -20.01
C LYS A 205 9.74 -13.52 -19.77
N PHE A 206 10.41 -13.10 -18.71
CA PHE A 206 10.65 -11.69 -18.36
C PHE A 206 11.81 -11.57 -17.35
N ASP A 207 12.37 -10.37 -17.20
CA ASP A 207 13.40 -10.14 -16.18
C ASP A 207 12.81 -10.22 -14.77
N PHE A 208 13.56 -10.80 -13.83
CA PHE A 208 13.20 -10.74 -12.41
C PHE A 208 14.15 -9.79 -11.68
N GLY A 209 13.59 -8.79 -11.01
CA GLY A 209 14.33 -7.64 -10.51
C GLY A 209 14.19 -7.37 -9.02
N VAL A 210 15.05 -6.47 -8.53
CA VAL A 210 15.02 -6.00 -7.14
C VAL A 210 15.38 -4.52 -7.05
N ALA A 211 14.64 -3.78 -6.22
CA ALA A 211 15.03 -2.44 -5.79
C ALA A 211 16.06 -2.53 -4.65
N VAL A 212 17.15 -1.76 -4.77
CA VAL A 212 18.29 -1.88 -3.86
C VAL A 212 18.86 -0.51 -3.50
N PRO A 213 19.05 -0.23 -2.20
CA PRO A 213 19.73 0.99 -1.77
C PRO A 213 21.24 0.85 -1.92
N GLN A 214 21.92 1.98 -2.01
CA GLN A 214 23.38 2.07 -2.19
C GLN A 214 24.17 1.29 -1.13
N ARG A 215 23.66 1.20 0.10
CA ARG A 215 24.31 0.44 1.19
C ARG A 215 24.47 -1.06 0.89
N ALA A 216 23.62 -1.64 0.04
CA ALA A 216 23.66 -3.06 -0.32
C ALA A 216 25.00 -3.44 -0.98
N PHE A 217 25.61 -2.52 -1.72
CA PHE A 217 26.83 -2.79 -2.50
C PHE A 217 28.11 -2.81 -1.65
N MET A 218 28.02 -2.43 -0.37
CA MET A 218 29.12 -2.54 0.60
C MET A 218 29.26 -3.95 1.17
N ASP A 219 28.25 -4.80 1.03
CA ASP A 219 28.23 -6.14 1.60
C ASP A 219 28.38 -7.22 0.51
N ALA A 220 29.40 -8.07 0.67
CA ALA A 220 29.73 -9.10 -0.31
C ALA A 220 28.63 -10.17 -0.46
N LYS A 221 27.93 -10.56 0.62
CA LYS A 221 26.89 -11.58 0.51
C LYS A 221 25.58 -11.00 -0.05
N LEU A 222 25.27 -9.72 0.21
CA LEU A 222 24.16 -9.03 -0.48
C LEU A 222 24.42 -8.98 -1.99
N LYS A 223 25.66 -8.67 -2.41
CA LYS A 223 26.05 -8.74 -3.83
C LYS A 223 25.94 -10.13 -4.42
N ALA A 224 26.38 -11.17 -3.70
CA ALA A 224 26.24 -12.55 -4.13
C ALA A 224 24.76 -12.96 -4.27
N LEU A 225 23.90 -12.55 -3.32
CA LEU A 225 22.46 -12.78 -3.39
C LEU A 225 21.87 -12.09 -4.62
N MET A 226 22.24 -10.83 -4.88
CA MET A 226 21.78 -10.09 -6.06
C MET A 226 22.15 -10.81 -7.37
N GLN A 227 23.42 -11.21 -7.50
CA GLN A 227 23.90 -11.96 -8.67
C GLN A 227 23.18 -13.29 -8.86
N LYS A 228 22.88 -13.99 -7.77
CA LYS A 228 22.24 -15.30 -7.84
C LYS A 228 20.78 -15.20 -8.27
N GLN A 229 20.07 -14.15 -7.87
CA GLN A 229 18.60 -14.13 -7.91
C GLN A 229 18.00 -13.22 -8.97
N PHE A 230 18.68 -12.16 -9.41
CA PHE A 230 18.07 -11.10 -10.22
C PHE A 230 18.84 -10.84 -11.52
N SER A 231 18.14 -10.32 -12.54
CA SER A 231 18.70 -9.89 -13.83
C SER A 231 18.61 -8.38 -14.08
N ILE A 232 17.74 -7.67 -13.35
CA ILE A 232 17.55 -6.22 -13.43
C ILE A 232 17.51 -5.59 -12.03
N LEU A 233 18.10 -4.40 -11.87
CA LEU A 233 18.11 -3.64 -10.62
C LEU A 233 17.36 -2.33 -10.78
N THR A 234 16.80 -1.82 -9.69
CA THR A 234 16.34 -0.43 -9.59
C THR A 234 16.98 0.24 -8.38
N PRO A 235 17.55 1.44 -8.51
CA PRO A 235 17.97 2.22 -7.35
C PRO A 235 16.74 2.59 -6.52
N GLU A 236 16.71 2.25 -5.23
CA GLU A 236 15.54 2.48 -4.37
C GLU A 236 15.22 3.98 -4.25
N ASN A 237 16.26 4.81 -4.16
CA ASN A 237 16.12 6.26 -4.08
C ASN A 237 17.13 7.03 -4.94
N GLU A 238 18.25 6.41 -5.30
CA GLU A 238 19.45 7.11 -5.72
C GLU A 238 19.38 7.76 -7.11
N LEU A 239 18.31 7.50 -7.87
CA LEU A 239 17.98 8.20 -9.12
C LEU A 239 16.72 9.07 -9.04
N LYS A 240 16.13 9.24 -7.84
CA LYS A 240 15.04 10.19 -7.62
C LYS A 240 15.56 11.64 -7.67
N PRO A 241 14.70 12.63 -7.98
CA PRO A 241 15.17 14.00 -8.18
C PRO A 241 15.85 14.64 -6.96
N ASP A 242 15.50 14.26 -5.73
CA ASP A 242 16.20 14.68 -4.50
C ASP A 242 17.67 14.22 -4.42
N PHE A 243 18.00 13.07 -5.01
CA PHE A 243 19.36 12.53 -5.04
C PHE A 243 20.14 12.91 -6.29
N VAL A 244 19.46 13.38 -7.34
CA VAL A 244 20.08 13.67 -8.64
C VAL A 244 20.22 15.18 -8.89
N LEU A 245 19.24 15.98 -8.48
CA LEU A 245 19.23 17.41 -8.75
C LEU A 245 20.21 18.15 -7.83
N ASP A 246 21.24 18.76 -8.41
CA ASP A 246 22.19 19.59 -7.66
C ASP A 246 21.61 21.00 -7.52
N VAL A 247 20.84 21.22 -6.45
CA VAL A 247 20.22 22.51 -6.15
C VAL A 247 21.25 23.64 -6.06
N GLN A 248 22.43 23.37 -5.47
CA GLN A 248 23.44 24.42 -5.22
C GLN A 248 24.19 24.81 -6.48
N ALA A 249 24.56 23.82 -7.31
CA ALA A 249 25.16 24.08 -8.61
C ALA A 249 24.14 24.75 -9.54
N SER A 250 22.88 24.31 -9.55
CA SER A 250 21.82 24.95 -10.34
C SER A 250 21.59 26.41 -9.93
N LYS A 251 21.52 26.69 -8.61
CA LYS A 251 21.46 28.06 -8.08
C LYS A 251 22.64 28.91 -8.51
N SER A 252 23.83 28.31 -8.58
CA SER A 252 25.03 29.02 -9.01
C SER A 252 25.04 29.28 -10.52
N LEU A 253 24.53 28.35 -11.34
CA LEU A 253 24.31 28.56 -12.77
C LEU A 253 23.37 29.74 -13.01
N VAL A 254 22.18 29.74 -12.40
CA VAL A 254 21.20 30.83 -12.56
C VAL A 254 21.80 32.18 -12.15
N ARG A 255 22.55 32.25 -11.04
CA ARG A 255 23.21 33.50 -10.61
C ARG A 255 24.26 34.00 -11.62
N ASN A 256 24.98 33.09 -12.27
CA ASN A 256 26.06 33.43 -13.19
C ASN A 256 25.57 33.76 -14.60
N THR A 257 24.50 33.10 -15.06
CA THR A 257 23.99 33.22 -16.44
C THR A 257 22.75 34.11 -16.55
N GLY A 258 21.98 34.26 -15.48
CA GLY A 258 20.64 34.86 -15.50
C GLY A 258 19.57 33.97 -16.15
N ASP A 259 19.93 32.75 -16.58
CA ASP A 259 19.00 31.80 -17.20
C ASP A 259 18.33 30.94 -16.13
N GLU A 260 17.07 31.26 -15.82
CA GLU A 260 16.25 30.53 -14.86
C GLU A 260 15.93 29.09 -15.29
N THR A 261 16.20 28.68 -16.53
CA THR A 261 16.00 27.29 -17.00
C THR A 261 17.20 26.38 -16.71
N SER A 262 18.33 26.92 -16.28
CA SER A 262 19.56 26.17 -16.03
C SER A 262 19.38 25.11 -14.93
N VAL A 263 19.87 23.90 -15.19
CA VAL A 263 19.83 22.73 -14.28
C VAL A 263 21.20 22.07 -14.21
N ALA A 264 21.61 21.66 -13.02
CA ALA A 264 22.76 20.79 -12.77
C ALA A 264 22.32 19.50 -12.07
N VAL A 265 23.00 18.40 -12.38
CA VAL A 265 22.73 17.06 -11.84
C VAL A 265 24.01 16.34 -11.44
N HIS A 266 23.92 15.44 -10.48
CA HIS A 266 24.99 14.54 -10.05
C HIS A 266 24.46 13.12 -9.79
N PHE A 267 25.36 12.12 -9.78
CA PHE A 267 24.96 10.70 -9.68
C PHE A 267 25.79 9.90 -8.68
N ASP A 268 26.42 10.59 -7.73
CA ASP A 268 27.31 9.95 -6.75
C ASP A 268 26.60 8.85 -5.94
N SER A 269 25.34 9.08 -5.58
CA SER A 269 24.50 8.12 -4.86
C SER A 269 24.21 6.87 -5.70
N ALA A 270 23.95 7.00 -7.00
CA ALA A 270 23.63 5.88 -7.89
C ALA A 270 24.87 5.11 -8.37
N LYS A 271 26.09 5.58 -8.07
CA LYS A 271 27.32 4.98 -8.57
C LYS A 271 27.46 3.50 -8.23
N GLY A 272 27.03 3.07 -7.03
CA GLY A 272 27.21 1.68 -6.59
C GLY A 272 26.34 0.73 -7.40
N VAL A 273 25.05 1.02 -7.53
CA VAL A 273 24.12 0.21 -8.33
C VAL A 273 24.49 0.20 -9.82
N LEU A 274 24.78 1.36 -10.42
CA LEU A 274 25.12 1.45 -11.84
C LEU A 274 26.45 0.74 -12.16
N SER A 275 27.48 0.93 -11.32
CA SER A 275 28.77 0.25 -11.51
C SER A 275 28.65 -1.26 -11.31
N PHE A 276 27.88 -1.70 -10.31
CA PHE A 276 27.67 -3.11 -10.06
C PHE A 276 26.89 -3.76 -11.20
N ALA A 277 25.83 -3.13 -11.69
CA ALA A 277 25.05 -3.64 -12.81
C ALA A 277 25.94 -3.79 -14.07
N LYS A 278 26.69 -2.75 -14.42
CA LYS A 278 27.66 -2.76 -15.52
C LYS A 278 28.68 -3.89 -15.39
N ALA A 279 29.28 -4.06 -14.21
CA ALA A 279 30.30 -5.08 -13.97
C ALA A 279 29.78 -6.52 -14.04
N ASN A 280 28.48 -6.72 -13.87
CA ASN A 280 27.85 -8.04 -13.80
C ASN A 280 26.90 -8.33 -14.96
N GLY A 281 26.85 -7.46 -15.98
CA GLY A 281 25.94 -7.60 -17.11
C GLY A 281 24.47 -7.56 -16.72
N MET A 282 24.13 -6.90 -15.61
CA MET A 282 22.75 -6.73 -15.16
C MET A 282 22.19 -5.44 -15.76
N LYS A 283 20.88 -5.45 -16.03
CA LYS A 283 20.16 -4.27 -16.51
C LYS A 283 19.80 -3.37 -15.34
N VAL A 284 19.52 -2.10 -15.62
CA VAL A 284 18.94 -1.15 -14.66
C VAL A 284 17.65 -0.57 -15.21
N HIS A 285 16.65 -0.47 -14.35
CA HIS A 285 15.48 0.36 -14.57
C HIS A 285 15.65 1.66 -13.79
N GLY A 286 15.59 2.78 -14.49
CA GLY A 286 15.74 4.12 -13.93
C GLY A 286 14.45 4.58 -13.27
N HIS A 287 14.52 4.89 -11.99
CA HIS A 287 13.41 5.39 -11.20
C HIS A 287 13.89 6.61 -10.41
N VAL A 288 13.41 7.83 -10.68
CA VAL A 288 12.36 8.27 -11.62
C VAL A 288 12.67 9.71 -12.06
N LEU A 289 12.26 10.11 -13.26
CA LEU A 289 12.49 11.48 -13.75
C LEU A 289 11.55 12.51 -13.11
N VAL A 290 10.23 12.23 -13.04
CA VAL A 290 9.24 13.19 -12.53
C VAL A 290 8.38 12.54 -11.46
N TRP A 291 8.42 13.10 -10.26
CA TRP A 291 7.55 12.66 -9.17
C TRP A 291 7.12 13.85 -8.30
N HIS A 292 5.90 13.81 -7.77
CA HIS A 292 5.38 14.85 -6.89
C HIS A 292 6.02 14.81 -5.49
N SER A 293 6.58 13.66 -5.11
CA SER A 293 7.37 13.45 -3.90
C SER A 293 8.87 13.41 -4.25
N GLN A 294 9.72 13.52 -3.23
CA GLN A 294 11.19 13.43 -3.34
C GLN A 294 11.77 14.25 -4.50
N THR A 295 11.22 15.45 -4.70
CA THR A 295 11.76 16.47 -5.60
C THR A 295 12.03 17.73 -4.78
N PRO A 296 13.25 18.32 -4.84
CA PRO A 296 13.56 19.51 -4.06
C PRO A 296 12.60 20.66 -4.36
N GLU A 297 11.97 21.23 -3.34
CA GLU A 297 11.00 22.32 -3.50
C GLU A 297 11.64 23.54 -4.19
N GLU A 298 12.92 23.81 -3.92
CA GLU A 298 13.73 24.85 -4.57
C GLU A 298 13.62 24.80 -6.10
N PHE A 299 13.48 23.61 -6.68
CA PHE A 299 13.41 23.44 -8.13
C PHE A 299 12.19 24.11 -8.78
N PHE A 300 11.15 24.40 -8.00
CA PHE A 300 9.93 25.05 -8.46
C PHE A 300 9.92 26.57 -8.26
N HIS A 301 10.97 27.12 -7.63
CA HIS A 301 11.02 28.53 -7.23
C HIS A 301 12.12 29.32 -7.95
N GLU A 302 11.90 30.62 -8.13
CA GLU A 302 12.84 31.54 -8.78
C GLU A 302 14.23 31.46 -8.12
N GLY A 303 15.29 31.38 -8.91
CA GLY A 303 16.66 31.32 -8.41
C GLY A 303 16.96 30.16 -7.47
N TYR A 304 16.18 29.06 -7.52
CA TYR A 304 16.31 27.90 -6.63
C TYR A 304 16.24 28.32 -5.14
N ASP A 305 15.24 29.14 -4.81
CA ASP A 305 15.07 29.72 -3.48
C ASP A 305 13.61 29.63 -3.01
N ARG A 306 13.35 28.78 -2.01
CA ARG A 306 12.02 28.54 -1.45
C ARG A 306 11.34 29.77 -0.86
N SER A 307 12.09 30.85 -0.58
CA SER A 307 11.53 32.10 -0.09
C SER A 307 10.91 32.98 -1.19
N LYS A 308 11.21 32.68 -2.46
CA LYS A 308 10.71 33.42 -3.62
C LYS A 308 9.41 32.80 -4.17
N PRO A 309 8.70 33.46 -5.09
CA PRO A 309 7.57 32.85 -5.79
C PRO A 309 7.97 31.60 -6.60
N GLN A 310 6.96 30.80 -6.94
CA GLN A 310 7.13 29.76 -7.94
C GLN A 310 7.47 30.37 -9.30
N VAL A 311 8.29 29.67 -10.09
CA VAL A 311 8.64 30.13 -11.44
C VAL A 311 7.42 30.09 -12.38
N SER A 312 7.51 30.82 -13.50
CA SER A 312 6.48 30.73 -14.53
C SER A 312 6.43 29.33 -15.15
N ARG A 313 5.30 29.00 -15.79
CA ARG A 313 5.12 27.76 -16.53
C ARG A 313 6.22 27.54 -17.57
N GLU A 314 6.59 28.58 -18.32
CA GLU A 314 7.60 28.51 -19.38
C GLU A 314 8.98 28.19 -18.81
N VAL A 315 9.34 28.82 -17.68
CA VAL A 315 10.59 28.51 -16.97
C VAL A 315 10.57 27.08 -16.46
N MET A 316 9.46 26.62 -15.88
CA MET A 316 9.37 25.26 -15.35
C MET A 316 9.42 24.20 -16.46
N LEU A 317 8.82 24.47 -17.62
CA LEU A 317 8.96 23.60 -18.80
C LEU A 317 10.41 23.52 -19.28
N GLY A 318 11.12 24.66 -19.31
CA GLY A 318 12.55 24.68 -19.65
C GLY A 318 13.41 23.92 -18.63
N ARG A 319 13.14 24.09 -17.33
CA ARG A 319 13.80 23.33 -16.26
C ARG A 319 13.51 21.84 -16.37
N LEU A 320 12.26 21.45 -16.63
CA LEU A 320 11.86 20.05 -16.82
C LEU A 320 12.60 19.42 -18.02
N GLU A 321 12.62 20.11 -19.17
CA GLU A 321 13.33 19.63 -20.35
C GLU A 321 14.83 19.48 -20.09
N ASN A 322 15.46 20.50 -19.51
CA ASN A 322 16.89 20.47 -19.19
C ASN A 322 17.21 19.37 -18.18
N TYR A 323 16.40 19.20 -17.12
CA TYR A 323 16.59 18.12 -16.15
C TYR A 323 16.53 16.74 -16.82
N ILE A 324 15.46 16.46 -17.57
CA ILE A 324 15.29 15.17 -18.26
C ILE A 324 16.45 14.92 -19.22
N ARG A 325 16.83 15.93 -20.02
CA ARG A 325 17.98 15.84 -20.93
C ARG A 325 19.26 15.48 -20.18
N GLU A 326 19.60 16.24 -19.14
CA GLU A 326 20.84 16.04 -18.39
C GLU A 326 20.87 14.66 -17.72
N VAL A 327 19.75 14.20 -17.15
CA VAL A 327 19.66 12.87 -16.54
C VAL A 327 19.87 11.77 -17.56
N LEU A 328 19.09 11.77 -18.64
CA LEU A 328 19.15 10.70 -19.64
C LEU A 328 20.50 10.66 -20.37
N THR A 329 21.02 11.82 -20.78
CA THR A 329 22.27 11.88 -21.55
C THR A 329 23.50 11.57 -20.72
N LYS A 330 23.61 12.09 -19.48
CA LYS A 330 24.77 11.84 -18.63
C LYS A 330 24.81 10.42 -18.08
N THR A 331 23.65 9.85 -17.74
CA THR A 331 23.62 8.45 -17.29
C THR A 331 24.04 7.50 -18.40
N GLU A 332 23.60 7.73 -19.65
CA GLU A 332 24.05 6.98 -20.81
C GLU A 332 25.54 7.20 -21.10
N GLU A 333 26.06 8.43 -21.02
CA GLU A 333 27.49 8.70 -21.22
C GLU A 333 28.38 7.94 -20.22
N MET A 334 28.00 7.92 -18.94
CA MET A 334 28.77 7.25 -17.89
C MET A 334 28.59 5.72 -17.91
N TYR A 335 27.38 5.24 -18.19
CA TYR A 335 26.98 3.84 -18.11
C TYR A 335 26.21 3.40 -19.36
N PRO A 336 26.86 3.41 -20.54
CA PRO A 336 26.18 3.19 -21.82
C PRO A 336 25.50 1.83 -21.87
N GLY A 337 24.22 1.82 -22.23
CA GLY A 337 23.38 0.63 -22.34
C GLY A 337 23.05 -0.09 -21.03
N VAL A 338 23.39 0.48 -19.86
CA VAL A 338 23.09 -0.15 -18.56
C VAL A 338 21.64 0.11 -18.15
N ILE A 339 21.16 1.34 -18.31
CA ILE A 339 19.78 1.70 -18.00
C ILE A 339 18.92 1.45 -19.24
N VAL A 340 18.03 0.46 -19.16
CA VAL A 340 17.26 -0.04 -20.32
C VAL A 340 15.82 0.47 -20.36
N SER A 341 15.36 1.07 -19.26
CA SER A 341 14.02 1.62 -19.14
C SER A 341 13.97 2.69 -18.06
N TRP A 342 12.99 3.60 -18.14
CA TRP A 342 12.76 4.65 -17.16
C TRP A 342 11.29 4.76 -16.80
N ASP A 343 11.02 4.90 -15.50
CA ASP A 343 9.81 5.59 -15.06
C ASP A 343 9.98 7.07 -15.37
N VAL A 344 9.24 7.56 -16.37
CA VAL A 344 9.30 8.97 -16.76
C VAL A 344 8.50 9.81 -15.78
N VAL A 345 7.28 9.37 -15.46
CA VAL A 345 6.41 10.02 -14.48
C VAL A 345 5.84 9.00 -13.52
N ASN A 346 5.95 9.30 -12.22
CA ASN A 346 5.45 8.47 -11.14
C ASN A 346 4.22 9.11 -10.48
N GLU A 347 3.16 8.32 -10.26
CA GLU A 347 2.04 8.62 -9.35
C GLU A 347 1.35 9.97 -9.57
N ALA A 348 1.09 10.30 -10.84
CA ALA A 348 0.48 11.57 -11.23
C ALA A 348 -1.04 11.59 -11.04
N ILE A 349 -1.72 10.44 -11.03
CA ILE A 349 -3.16 10.35 -10.80
C ILE A 349 -3.44 10.35 -9.28
N ASP A 350 -4.40 11.19 -8.87
CA ASP A 350 -4.73 11.38 -7.45
C ASP A 350 -5.55 10.22 -6.88
N ASP A 351 -5.32 9.86 -5.62
CA ASP A 351 -5.88 8.65 -5.02
C ASP A 351 -7.40 8.69 -4.90
N GLY A 352 -8.05 7.59 -5.28
CA GLY A 352 -9.51 7.48 -5.26
C GLY A 352 -10.22 8.34 -6.30
N THR A 353 -9.48 8.98 -7.22
CA THR A 353 -10.01 9.86 -8.26
C THR A 353 -9.63 9.37 -9.66
N ASN A 354 -10.11 10.05 -10.70
CA ASN A 354 -9.71 9.82 -12.09
C ASN A 354 -9.01 11.03 -12.73
N TRP A 355 -8.45 11.94 -11.92
CA TRP A 355 -7.76 13.16 -12.38
C TRP A 355 -6.33 13.26 -11.84
N LEU A 356 -5.53 14.13 -12.45
CA LEU A 356 -4.17 14.41 -12.01
C LEU A 356 -4.15 15.06 -10.62
N ARG A 357 -3.14 14.72 -9.83
CA ARG A 357 -2.89 15.27 -8.50
C ARG A 357 -2.69 16.78 -8.56
N LYS A 358 -3.73 17.53 -8.18
CA LYS A 358 -3.74 19.01 -8.21
C LYS A 358 -2.78 19.63 -7.19
N THR A 359 -2.46 18.88 -6.15
CA THR A 359 -1.49 19.26 -5.11
C THR A 359 -0.04 19.00 -5.51
N SER A 360 0.23 18.39 -6.67
CA SER A 360 1.58 18.22 -7.18
C SER A 360 2.21 19.58 -7.55
N PRO A 361 3.45 19.87 -7.13
CA PRO A 361 4.17 21.06 -7.58
C PRO A 361 4.23 21.18 -9.10
N TRP A 362 4.33 20.06 -9.81
CA TRP A 362 4.32 20.00 -11.27
C TRP A 362 2.99 20.47 -11.88
N THR A 363 1.86 20.00 -11.34
CA THR A 363 0.53 20.45 -11.78
C THR A 363 0.30 21.92 -11.46
N ARG A 364 0.79 22.42 -10.32
CA ARG A 364 0.64 23.83 -9.94
C ARG A 364 1.46 24.79 -10.80
N THR A 365 2.68 24.41 -11.16
CA THR A 365 3.62 25.28 -11.88
C THR A 365 3.48 25.17 -13.39
N ILE A 366 3.33 23.95 -13.92
CA ILE A 366 3.16 23.72 -15.35
C ILE A 366 1.65 23.71 -15.65
N GLY A 367 0.93 22.73 -15.14
CA GLY A 367 -0.48 22.49 -15.48
C GLY A 367 -0.76 21.01 -15.73
N GLU A 368 -1.96 20.70 -16.23
CA GLU A 368 -2.41 19.32 -16.45
C GLU A 368 -1.65 18.58 -17.56
N ASP A 369 -0.93 19.28 -18.44
CA ASP A 369 -0.14 18.67 -19.50
C ASP A 369 1.31 18.34 -19.11
N HIS A 370 1.72 18.57 -17.86
CA HIS A 370 3.10 18.30 -17.41
C HIS A 370 3.55 16.85 -17.67
N VAL A 371 2.64 15.88 -17.57
CA VAL A 371 2.93 14.48 -17.86
C VAL A 371 3.26 14.28 -19.34
N LEU A 372 2.43 14.82 -20.24
CA LEU A 372 2.65 14.72 -21.69
C LEU A 372 3.97 15.39 -22.09
N ARG A 373 4.26 16.57 -21.52
CA ARG A 373 5.53 17.29 -21.74
C ARG A 373 6.74 16.49 -21.24
N ALA A 374 6.65 15.86 -20.08
CA ALA A 374 7.73 15.02 -19.56
C ALA A 374 8.04 13.83 -20.50
N PHE A 375 7.01 13.16 -21.02
CA PHE A 375 7.17 12.06 -21.98
C PHE A 375 7.72 12.53 -23.33
N GLU A 376 7.29 13.67 -23.85
CA GLU A 376 7.86 14.27 -25.06
C GLU A 376 9.36 14.53 -24.89
N PHE A 377 9.77 15.14 -23.77
CA PHE A 377 11.18 15.40 -23.48
C PHE A 377 11.95 14.09 -23.26
N ALA A 378 11.38 13.12 -22.56
CA ALA A 378 12.02 11.83 -22.36
C ALA A 378 12.23 11.10 -23.69
N ARG A 379 11.22 11.05 -24.57
CA ARG A 379 11.36 10.45 -25.91
C ARG A 379 12.42 11.14 -26.76
N LYS A 380 12.56 12.46 -26.64
CA LYS A 380 13.54 13.26 -27.36
C LYS A 380 15.00 12.95 -26.96
N TYR A 381 15.25 12.59 -25.69
CA TYR A 381 16.60 12.46 -25.15
C TYR A 381 16.97 11.04 -24.68
N ALA A 382 16.00 10.13 -24.56
CA ALA A 382 16.26 8.74 -24.22
C ALA A 382 17.09 8.07 -25.34
N PRO A 383 18.11 7.27 -24.99
CA PRO A 383 18.84 6.47 -25.96
C PRO A 383 17.90 5.55 -26.74
N GLU A 384 18.28 5.20 -27.98
CA GLU A 384 17.49 4.28 -28.81
C GLU A 384 17.30 2.93 -28.09
N GLY A 385 16.08 2.43 -28.10
CA GLY A 385 15.71 1.16 -27.43
C GLY A 385 15.43 1.27 -25.94
N VAL A 386 15.63 2.42 -25.29
CA VAL A 386 15.23 2.63 -23.90
C VAL A 386 13.72 2.80 -23.80
N LEU A 387 13.09 1.98 -22.96
CA LEU A 387 11.63 1.95 -22.79
C LEU A 387 11.15 2.98 -21.76
N LEU A 388 10.08 3.71 -22.07
CA LEU A 388 9.52 4.78 -21.26
C LEU A 388 8.19 4.38 -20.63
N TYR A 389 8.12 4.45 -19.30
CA TYR A 389 7.00 3.98 -18.49
C TYR A 389 6.30 5.11 -17.74
N TYR A 390 4.97 4.99 -17.65
CA TYR A 390 4.20 5.63 -16.58
C TYR A 390 4.02 4.62 -15.45
N ASN A 391 4.33 5.01 -14.21
CA ASN A 391 4.32 4.10 -13.05
C ASN A 391 3.37 4.61 -11.96
N ASP A 392 2.56 3.73 -11.36
CA ASP A 392 1.61 4.11 -10.32
C ASP A 392 1.22 2.94 -9.39
N TYR A 393 0.77 3.27 -8.17
CA TYR A 393 0.18 2.34 -7.21
C TYR A 393 -1.35 2.41 -7.20
N ASN A 394 -1.98 1.49 -6.46
CA ASN A 394 -3.43 1.41 -6.33
C ASN A 394 -4.18 1.32 -7.67
N THR A 395 -3.50 0.82 -8.71
CA THR A 395 -4.07 0.63 -10.05
C THR A 395 -5.41 -0.11 -10.03
N PRO A 396 -5.64 -1.12 -9.17
CA PRO A 396 -6.94 -1.81 -9.13
C PRO A 396 -8.11 -0.98 -8.58
N VAL A 397 -7.88 0.20 -8.00
CA VAL A 397 -8.96 1.10 -7.55
C VAL A 397 -9.70 1.64 -8.77
N PRO A 398 -11.02 1.40 -8.93
CA PRO A 398 -11.72 1.67 -10.19
C PRO A 398 -11.60 3.11 -10.72
N ALA A 399 -11.72 4.10 -9.83
CA ALA A 399 -11.56 5.51 -10.23
C ALA A 399 -10.13 5.80 -10.70
N LYS A 400 -9.12 5.28 -9.99
CA LYS A 400 -7.71 5.45 -10.32
C LYS A 400 -7.36 4.76 -11.64
N LEU A 401 -7.82 3.51 -11.83
CA LEU A 401 -7.69 2.78 -13.10
C LEU A 401 -8.24 3.57 -14.28
N ALA A 402 -9.41 4.19 -14.13
CA ALA A 402 -10.03 5.00 -15.18
C ALA A 402 -9.17 6.25 -15.51
N GLY A 403 -8.63 6.92 -14.49
CA GLY A 403 -7.71 8.05 -14.68
C GLY A 403 -6.41 7.66 -15.37
N ILE A 404 -5.80 6.56 -14.92
CA ILE A 404 -4.58 5.98 -15.51
C ILE A 404 -4.85 5.61 -16.97
N THR A 405 -5.92 4.86 -17.26
CA THR A 405 -6.27 4.44 -18.62
C THR A 405 -6.48 5.64 -19.55
N LYS A 406 -7.12 6.71 -19.06
CA LYS A 406 -7.29 7.95 -19.81
C LYS A 406 -5.93 8.58 -20.15
N LEU A 407 -5.06 8.73 -19.16
CA LEU A 407 -3.73 9.32 -19.34
C LEU A 407 -2.87 8.48 -20.31
N LEU A 408 -2.87 7.16 -20.18
CA LEU A 408 -2.12 6.27 -21.06
C LEU A 408 -2.55 6.42 -22.52
N LYS A 409 -3.86 6.50 -22.79
CA LYS A 409 -4.37 6.74 -24.15
C LYS A 409 -3.89 8.06 -24.74
N GLN A 410 -3.84 9.14 -23.95
CA GLN A 410 -3.30 10.42 -24.39
C GLN A 410 -1.80 10.32 -24.74
N LEU A 411 -1.02 9.63 -23.91
CA LEU A 411 0.41 9.41 -24.17
C LEU A 411 0.67 8.52 -25.40
N MET A 412 -0.20 7.53 -25.64
CA MET A 412 -0.16 6.67 -26.81
C MET A 412 -0.48 7.41 -28.11
N GLU A 413 -1.46 8.32 -28.08
CA GLU A 413 -1.80 9.18 -29.22
C GLU A 413 -0.61 10.04 -29.67
N GLU A 414 0.21 10.50 -28.72
CA GLU A 414 1.44 11.26 -28.98
C GLU A 414 2.65 10.36 -29.36
N GLY A 415 2.55 9.04 -29.16
CA GLY A 415 3.62 8.08 -29.48
C GLY A 415 4.83 8.12 -28.56
N ASN A 416 4.71 8.69 -27.36
CA ASN A 416 5.85 8.91 -26.46
C ASN A 416 6.01 7.86 -25.35
N ILE A 417 5.07 6.93 -25.18
CA ILE A 417 5.08 5.89 -24.14
C ILE A 417 5.27 4.49 -24.72
N ASP A 418 6.00 3.63 -24.00
CA ASP A 418 6.19 2.22 -24.38
C ASP A 418 5.43 1.26 -23.45
N GLY A 419 5.29 1.62 -22.17
CA GLY A 419 4.74 0.70 -21.19
C GLY A 419 4.13 1.33 -19.95
N TYR A 420 3.50 0.48 -19.14
CA TYR A 420 2.93 0.82 -17.84
C TYR A 420 3.54 -0.03 -16.71
N GLY A 421 3.92 0.63 -15.62
CA GLY A 421 4.43 0.02 -14.39
C GLY A 421 3.34 -0.11 -13.33
N PHE A 422 3.08 -1.35 -12.90
CA PHE A 422 2.27 -1.64 -11.72
C PHE A 422 3.19 -1.72 -10.50
N GLN A 423 3.12 -0.75 -9.59
CA GLN A 423 3.93 -0.80 -8.36
C GLN A 423 3.60 -2.05 -7.53
N MET A 424 2.32 -2.36 -7.33
CA MET A 424 1.84 -3.54 -6.59
C MET A 424 2.28 -3.62 -5.11
N HIS A 425 2.25 -2.48 -4.40
CA HIS A 425 2.35 -2.46 -2.93
C HIS A 425 1.07 -3.00 -2.27
N TYR A 426 1.05 -4.27 -1.86
CA TYR A 426 -0.17 -4.96 -1.43
C TYR A 426 -0.06 -5.62 -0.05
N SER A 427 -1.16 -6.14 0.44
CA SER A 427 -1.20 -6.95 1.67
C SER A 427 -1.67 -8.36 1.32
N ASN A 428 -1.53 -9.29 2.27
CA ASN A 428 -1.91 -10.69 2.05
C ASN A 428 -3.33 -10.90 1.47
N ASN A 429 -4.26 -9.98 1.71
CA ASN A 429 -5.67 -10.14 1.32
C ASN A 429 -6.26 -8.93 0.56
N ASP A 430 -5.47 -7.90 0.27
CA ASP A 430 -5.97 -6.68 -0.39
C ASP A 430 -4.92 -6.09 -1.35
N PRO A 431 -5.32 -5.68 -2.57
CA PRO A 431 -6.62 -5.91 -3.22
C PRO A 431 -6.82 -7.41 -3.51
N SER A 432 -8.01 -7.83 -3.98
CA SER A 432 -8.26 -9.22 -4.37
C SER A 432 -7.52 -9.60 -5.67
N ILE A 433 -7.27 -10.89 -5.94
CA ILE A 433 -6.66 -11.31 -7.21
C ILE A 433 -7.50 -10.92 -8.43
N GLU A 434 -8.83 -10.92 -8.30
CA GLU A 434 -9.75 -10.52 -9.36
C GLU A 434 -9.60 -9.03 -9.70
N GLN A 435 -9.46 -8.17 -8.69
CA GLN A 435 -9.22 -6.74 -8.89
C GLN A 435 -7.89 -6.50 -9.61
N ILE A 436 -6.82 -7.21 -9.20
CA ILE A 436 -5.52 -7.13 -9.87
C ILE A 436 -5.64 -7.62 -11.32
N SER A 437 -6.23 -8.80 -11.53
CA SER A 437 -6.40 -9.38 -12.86
C SER A 437 -7.17 -8.47 -13.81
N ASN A 438 -8.25 -7.83 -13.34
CA ASN A 438 -9.02 -6.88 -14.12
C ASN A 438 -8.21 -5.61 -14.47
N ALA A 439 -7.40 -5.11 -13.53
CA ALA A 439 -6.54 -3.97 -13.82
C ALA A 439 -5.45 -4.32 -14.83
N VAL A 440 -4.77 -5.46 -14.64
CA VAL A 440 -3.74 -5.96 -15.57
C VAL A 440 -4.32 -6.16 -16.96
N SER A 441 -5.49 -6.81 -17.08
CA SER A 441 -6.11 -7.06 -18.39
C SER A 441 -6.48 -5.77 -19.11
N GLN A 442 -7.07 -4.78 -18.41
CA GLN A 442 -7.47 -3.52 -19.03
C GLN A 442 -6.29 -2.72 -19.58
N ILE A 443 -5.13 -2.75 -18.90
CA ILE A 443 -3.92 -2.09 -19.38
C ILE A 443 -3.26 -2.90 -20.49
N ALA A 444 -3.20 -4.24 -20.37
CA ALA A 444 -2.66 -5.13 -21.40
C ALA A 444 -3.42 -4.99 -22.73
N ASP A 445 -4.74 -4.81 -22.69
CA ASP A 445 -5.58 -4.61 -23.86
C ASP A 445 -5.27 -3.30 -24.62
N LEU A 446 -4.52 -2.36 -24.01
CA LEU A 446 -4.00 -1.18 -24.70
C LEU A 446 -2.80 -1.51 -25.61
N GLY A 447 -2.21 -2.70 -25.49
CA GLY A 447 -1.03 -3.12 -26.26
C GLY A 447 0.29 -2.52 -25.77
N LEU A 448 0.31 -1.96 -24.56
CA LEU A 448 1.51 -1.44 -23.91
C LEU A 448 2.37 -2.57 -23.34
N LYS A 449 3.68 -2.35 -23.22
CA LYS A 449 4.55 -3.21 -22.42
C LYS A 449 4.17 -3.13 -20.95
N LEU A 450 4.22 -4.27 -20.27
CA LEU A 450 3.87 -4.38 -18.85
C LEU A 450 5.11 -4.54 -18.00
N ARG A 451 5.06 -3.98 -16.79
CA ARG A 451 6.07 -4.20 -15.75
C ARG A 451 5.38 -4.27 -14.40
N VAL A 452 5.79 -5.21 -13.56
CA VAL A 452 5.57 -5.08 -12.11
C VAL A 452 6.82 -4.44 -11.54
N SER A 453 6.70 -3.21 -11.05
CA SER A 453 7.85 -2.34 -10.74
C SER A 453 8.29 -2.42 -9.28
N GLU A 454 7.38 -2.62 -8.33
CA GLU A 454 7.66 -2.39 -6.90
C GLU A 454 6.98 -3.43 -5.97
N LEU A 455 6.91 -4.69 -6.40
CA LEU A 455 6.13 -5.71 -5.69
C LEU A 455 6.62 -5.92 -4.26
N ASP A 456 5.73 -5.68 -3.30
CA ASP A 456 5.89 -6.08 -1.92
C ASP A 456 4.52 -6.45 -1.32
N ILE A 457 4.50 -7.46 -0.46
CA ILE A 457 3.25 -7.99 0.10
C ILE A 457 3.37 -8.08 1.61
N GLY A 458 2.75 -7.15 2.33
CA GLY A 458 2.78 -7.13 3.79
C GLY A 458 2.20 -8.40 4.42
N ALA A 459 2.93 -8.95 5.39
CA ALA A 459 2.61 -10.15 6.14
C ALA A 459 3.03 -10.03 7.61
N SER A 460 2.43 -10.84 8.48
CA SER A 460 2.98 -11.08 9.82
C SER A 460 4.03 -12.17 9.77
N MET A 461 4.97 -12.19 10.74
CA MET A 461 5.99 -13.24 10.86
C MET A 461 5.41 -14.59 11.33
N SER A 462 4.09 -14.75 11.38
CA SER A 462 3.47 -16.03 11.75
C SER A 462 3.51 -17.03 10.58
N GLU A 463 3.40 -18.34 10.88
CA GLU A 463 3.32 -19.36 9.83
C GLU A 463 2.14 -19.09 8.90
N SER A 464 0.96 -18.79 9.47
CA SER A 464 -0.22 -18.44 8.65
C SER A 464 0.04 -17.20 7.79
N GLY A 465 0.66 -16.16 8.35
CA GLY A 465 0.97 -14.91 7.64
C GLY A 465 1.91 -15.11 6.45
N LEU A 466 3.01 -15.84 6.65
CA LEU A 466 4.01 -16.08 5.60
C LEU A 466 3.52 -17.10 4.56
N MET A 467 2.66 -18.05 4.93
CA MET A 467 2.06 -18.99 3.98
C MET A 467 0.98 -18.34 3.10
N GLN A 468 0.22 -17.38 3.64
CA GLN A 468 -0.66 -16.53 2.83
C GLN A 468 0.16 -15.66 1.86
N GLN A 469 1.25 -15.06 2.34
CA GLN A 469 2.17 -14.29 1.51
C GLN A 469 2.73 -15.13 0.37
N LYS A 470 3.13 -16.38 0.66
CA LYS A 470 3.57 -17.35 -0.35
C LYS A 470 2.53 -17.56 -1.45
N ALA A 471 1.28 -17.84 -1.06
CA ALA A 471 0.20 -18.02 -2.01
C ALA A 471 -0.02 -16.75 -2.86
N ARG A 472 0.04 -15.58 -2.23
CA ARG A 472 -0.16 -14.29 -2.89
C ARG A 472 0.90 -13.97 -3.94
N PHE A 473 2.18 -14.14 -3.60
CA PHE A 473 3.26 -14.01 -4.58
C PHE A 473 3.06 -14.98 -5.74
N LYS A 474 2.73 -16.25 -5.46
CA LYS A 474 2.48 -17.27 -6.49
C LYS A 474 1.35 -16.87 -7.44
N GLU A 475 0.21 -16.41 -6.93
CA GLU A 475 -0.93 -15.95 -7.72
C GLU A 475 -0.56 -14.78 -8.65
N ILE A 476 0.15 -13.78 -8.13
CA ILE A 476 0.58 -12.61 -8.92
C ILE A 476 1.57 -13.05 -10.01
N MET A 477 2.54 -13.91 -9.69
CA MET A 477 3.47 -14.42 -10.69
C MET A 477 2.76 -15.23 -11.78
N GLN A 478 1.79 -16.08 -11.41
CA GLN A 478 0.98 -16.84 -12.36
C GLN A 478 0.12 -15.93 -13.24
N LEU A 479 -0.40 -14.83 -12.70
CA LEU A 479 -1.09 -13.81 -13.49
C LEU A 479 -0.14 -13.18 -14.50
N MET A 480 1.04 -12.71 -14.08
CA MET A 480 2.00 -12.07 -14.99
C MET A 480 2.55 -13.04 -16.05
N LEU A 481 2.66 -14.33 -15.74
CA LEU A 481 3.02 -15.36 -16.73
C LEU A 481 2.00 -15.51 -17.85
N GLN A 482 0.72 -15.21 -17.62
CA GLN A 482 -0.30 -15.18 -18.69
C GLN A 482 -0.04 -14.05 -19.69
N TYR A 483 0.71 -13.02 -19.28
CA TYR A 483 1.10 -11.86 -20.08
C TYR A 483 2.62 -11.83 -20.34
N ALA A 484 3.30 -12.99 -20.32
CA ALA A 484 4.75 -13.05 -20.44
C ALA A 484 5.26 -12.35 -21.72
N ASP A 485 4.59 -12.53 -22.85
CA ASP A 485 4.98 -11.90 -24.14
C ASP A 485 4.92 -10.36 -24.12
N GLN A 486 4.16 -9.77 -23.19
CA GLN A 486 4.03 -8.31 -23.01
C GLN A 486 4.81 -7.78 -21.80
N THR A 487 5.22 -8.66 -20.88
CA THR A 487 5.84 -8.28 -19.61
C THR A 487 7.35 -8.20 -19.78
N GLU A 488 7.95 -7.04 -19.50
CA GLU A 488 9.40 -6.86 -19.60
C GLU A 488 10.10 -7.27 -18.30
N ALA A 489 9.50 -6.98 -17.14
CA ALA A 489 10.05 -7.38 -15.85
C ALA A 489 9.02 -7.48 -14.74
N VAL A 490 9.32 -8.32 -13.75
CA VAL A 490 8.70 -8.31 -12.42
C VAL A 490 9.78 -8.02 -11.38
N GLN A 491 9.59 -6.98 -10.58
CA GLN A 491 10.55 -6.50 -9.61
C GLN A 491 9.96 -6.42 -8.22
N VAL A 492 10.72 -6.87 -7.21
CA VAL A 492 10.38 -6.71 -5.79
C VAL A 492 11.02 -5.46 -5.20
N TRP A 493 10.30 -4.73 -4.32
CA TRP A 493 10.77 -3.44 -3.78
C TRP A 493 11.59 -3.57 -2.50
N GLY A 494 12.71 -4.27 -2.62
CA GLY A 494 13.71 -4.45 -1.56
C GLY A 494 14.32 -5.84 -1.57
N LEU A 495 15.54 -5.96 -1.04
CA LEU A 495 16.31 -7.21 -1.06
C LEU A 495 15.99 -8.15 0.11
N THR A 496 15.97 -7.63 1.33
CA THR A 496 15.68 -8.38 2.58
C THR A 496 14.71 -7.58 3.42
N ASP A 497 13.95 -8.24 4.32
CA ASP A 497 12.90 -7.58 5.12
C ASP A 497 13.41 -6.37 5.96
N ASP A 498 14.68 -6.34 6.37
CA ASP A 498 15.32 -5.21 7.07
C ASP A 498 15.75 -4.05 6.13
N MET A 499 15.55 -4.24 4.83
CA MET A 499 15.77 -3.26 3.76
C MET A 499 14.46 -2.85 3.08
N SER A 500 13.31 -3.21 3.64
CA SER A 500 12.01 -2.75 3.16
C SER A 500 11.62 -1.41 3.78
N TRP A 501 11.01 -0.52 2.98
CA TRP A 501 10.33 0.67 3.48
C TRP A 501 9.14 0.34 4.39
N ARG A 502 8.56 -0.87 4.27
CA ARG A 502 7.43 -1.37 5.07
C ARG A 502 7.90 -2.08 6.34
N THR A 503 8.56 -1.33 7.22
CA THR A 503 9.13 -1.86 8.46
C THR A 503 8.10 -2.65 9.28
N GLY A 504 8.45 -3.86 9.69
CA GLY A 504 7.60 -4.74 10.52
C GLY A 504 6.56 -5.54 9.75
N GLN A 505 6.43 -5.36 8.43
CA GLN A 505 5.46 -6.08 7.60
C GLN A 505 6.08 -7.23 6.80
N TYR A 506 7.35 -7.57 7.04
CA TYR A 506 8.04 -8.74 6.45
C TYR A 506 7.68 -8.95 4.97
N ALA A 507 7.75 -7.90 4.16
CA ALA A 507 7.02 -7.83 2.90
C ALA A 507 7.74 -8.49 1.69
N LEU A 508 8.97 -8.98 1.89
CA LEU A 508 9.89 -9.37 0.81
C LEU A 508 10.18 -10.88 0.79
N LEU A 509 11.00 -11.30 -0.16
CA LEU A 509 11.31 -12.72 -0.41
C LEU A 509 12.33 -13.32 0.57
N PHE A 510 13.13 -12.49 1.22
CA PHE A 510 14.22 -12.91 2.10
C PHE A 510 14.10 -12.26 3.48
N ASP A 511 14.42 -13.02 4.53
CA ASP A 511 14.48 -12.49 5.90
C ASP A 511 15.72 -11.58 6.09
N SER A 512 15.86 -10.98 7.28
CA SER A 512 17.00 -10.11 7.60
C SER A 512 18.37 -10.83 7.63
N ASN A 513 18.36 -12.16 7.71
CA ASN A 513 19.56 -12.99 7.63
C ASN A 513 19.85 -13.47 6.20
N ARG A 514 19.05 -13.01 5.21
CA ARG A 514 19.12 -13.34 3.77
C ARG A 514 18.65 -14.76 3.45
N ASN A 515 17.95 -15.41 4.37
CA ASN A 515 17.38 -16.73 4.12
C ASN A 515 16.07 -16.61 3.31
N PRO A 516 15.80 -17.56 2.39
CA PRO A 516 14.61 -17.55 1.58
C PRO A 516 13.37 -17.86 2.42
N LYS A 517 12.39 -16.95 2.39
CA LYS A 517 11.10 -17.11 3.06
C LYS A 517 10.15 -17.99 2.23
N PRO A 518 9.00 -18.44 2.78
CA PRO A 518 7.97 -19.12 1.99
C PRO A 518 7.60 -18.40 0.68
N ALA A 519 7.57 -17.07 0.68
CA ALA A 519 7.32 -16.23 -0.50
C ALA A 519 8.29 -16.49 -1.67
N PHE A 520 9.59 -16.63 -1.39
CA PHE A 520 10.61 -16.99 -2.38
C PHE A 520 10.26 -18.30 -3.10
N TYR A 521 9.83 -19.31 -2.35
CA TYR A 521 9.41 -20.59 -2.93
C TYR A 521 8.09 -20.48 -3.69
N GLY A 522 7.16 -19.61 -3.25
CA GLY A 522 5.94 -19.32 -4.00
C GLY A 522 6.22 -18.75 -5.40
N VAL A 523 7.19 -17.83 -5.50
CA VAL A 523 7.66 -17.29 -6.78
C VAL A 523 8.25 -18.39 -7.67
N LEU A 524 9.05 -19.30 -7.13
CA LEU A 524 9.63 -20.41 -7.91
C LEU A 524 8.59 -21.45 -8.33
N GLU A 525 7.64 -21.78 -7.45
CA GLU A 525 6.55 -22.70 -7.77
C GLU A 525 5.66 -22.18 -8.90
N ALA A 526 5.46 -20.86 -9.00
CA ALA A 526 4.72 -20.26 -10.11
C ALA A 526 5.40 -20.48 -11.47
N ALA A 527 6.73 -20.59 -11.51
CA ALA A 527 7.49 -20.76 -12.74
C ALA A 527 7.48 -22.20 -13.29
N GLN A 528 7.07 -23.18 -12.48
CA GLN A 528 7.01 -24.59 -12.87
C GLN A 528 5.78 -24.85 -13.77
N PRO A 529 5.92 -25.71 -14.79
CA PRO A 529 4.87 -25.99 -15.78
C PRO A 529 3.65 -26.74 -15.23
#